data_AF-A0A0E4HGN7-F1
#
_entry.id   AF-A0A0E4HGN7-F1
#
_cell.length_a   1.000
_cell.length_b   1.000
_cell.length_c   1.000
_cell.angle_alpha   90.00
_cell.angle_beta   90.00
_cell.angle_gamma   90.00
#
_symmetry.space_group_name_H-M   'P 1'
#
loop_
_entity.id
_entity.type
_entity.pdbx_description
1 polymer ?
#
loop_
_entity_poly.entity_id
_entity_poly.type
_entity_poly.pdbx_seq_one_letter_code
_entity_poly.pdbx_strand_id
1 'polypeptide(L)'
;MDNMMLWVGLALVVALLTFLNQKQVYSPGVKRAYRELQELTGKVRSGQSGDADADRWEKALTEMNKHPNEFNKLEAEFGIRRAFVTYLEQHYPQDPRLPELRETASYQKDSVWGIKIGDYSSKK
;
A
#
# COMPACT_ATOMS: atom_id res chain seq x y z
N MET A 1 -5.29 20.18 45.48
CA MET A 1 -6.08 20.62 44.29
C MET A 1 -5.38 20.22 42.99
N ASP A 2 -4.27 19.49 43.10
CA ASP A 2 -3.32 19.19 42.01
C ASP A 2 -3.77 18.01 41.12
N ASN A 3 -4.50 17.05 41.70
CA ASN A 3 -4.97 15.89 40.96
C ASN A 3 -6.03 16.27 39.90
N MET A 4 -6.96 17.17 40.25
CA MET A 4 -8.01 17.63 39.34
C MET A 4 -7.43 18.32 38.09
N MET A 5 -6.37 19.10 38.26
CA MET A 5 -5.70 19.82 37.16
C MET A 5 -4.91 18.87 36.26
N LEU A 6 -4.29 17.84 36.82
CA LEU A 6 -3.65 16.73 36.08
C LEU A 6 -4.65 15.96 35.22
N TRP A 7 -5.81 15.62 35.76
CA TRP A 7 -6.87 14.91 35.02
C TRP A 7 -7.47 15.76 33.90
N VAL A 8 -7.67 17.06 34.14
CA VAL A 8 -8.14 17.99 33.11
C VAL A 8 -7.09 18.14 32.00
N GLY A 9 -5.81 18.28 32.34
CA GLY A 9 -4.72 18.33 31.37
C GLY A 9 -4.64 17.05 30.53
N LEU A 10 -4.74 15.89 31.17
CA LEU A 10 -4.73 14.59 30.49
C LEU A 10 -5.92 14.43 29.54
N ALA A 11 -7.13 14.78 29.98
CA ALA A 11 -8.33 14.72 29.14
C ALA A 11 -8.20 15.62 27.91
N LEU A 12 -7.58 16.79 28.07
CA LEU A 12 -7.37 17.76 26.99
C LEU A 12 -6.31 17.25 25.99
N VAL A 13 -5.24 16.62 26.47
CA VAL A 13 -4.25 15.94 25.61
C VAL A 13 -4.89 14.78 24.86
N VAL A 14 -5.69 13.94 25.52
CA VAL A 14 -6.39 12.81 24.88
C VAL A 14 -7.39 13.32 23.83
N ALA A 15 -8.17 14.35 24.14
CA ALA A 15 -9.09 14.97 23.18
C ALA A 15 -8.34 15.56 21.97
N LEU A 16 -7.21 16.22 22.20
CA LEU A 16 -6.37 16.79 21.13
C LEU A 16 -5.77 15.69 20.25
N LEU A 17 -5.21 14.63 20.85
CA LEU A 17 -4.68 13.49 20.12
C LEU A 17 -5.78 12.76 19.33
N THR A 18 -6.97 12.61 19.92
CA THR A 18 -8.12 12.01 19.25
C THR A 18 -8.56 12.86 18.06
N PHE A 19 -8.63 14.19 18.22
CA PHE A 19 -8.99 15.11 17.15
C PHE A 19 -7.96 15.14 16.00
N LEU A 20 -6.67 15.14 16.33
CA LEU A 20 -5.57 15.08 15.36
C LEU A 20 -5.58 13.74 14.62
N ASN A 21 -5.77 12.63 15.33
CA ASN A 21 -5.90 11.31 14.74
C ASN A 21 -7.16 11.22 13.84
N GLN A 22 -8.30 11.77 14.28
CA GLN A 22 -9.54 11.74 13.53
C GLN A 22 -9.46 12.56 12.22
N LYS A 23 -8.74 13.69 12.20
CA LYS A 23 -8.45 14.43 10.96
C LYS A 23 -7.47 13.70 10.03
N GLN A 24 -6.54 12.91 10.56
CA GLN A 24 -5.59 12.13 9.75
C GLN A 24 -6.23 10.90 9.09
N VAL A 25 -7.21 10.27 9.72
CA VAL A 25 -7.76 8.97 9.29
C VAL A 25 -8.67 9.08 8.04
N TYR A 26 -9.11 10.28 7.64
CA TYR A 26 -10.03 10.45 6.50
C TYR A 26 -9.78 11.71 5.67
N SER A 27 -8.52 11.98 5.31
CA SER A 27 -8.25 12.98 4.26
C SER A 27 -8.96 12.57 2.96
N PRO A 28 -9.70 13.47 2.29
CA PRO A 28 -10.34 13.18 1.01
C PRO A 28 -9.32 12.77 -0.07
N GLY A 29 -8.04 13.14 0.09
CA GLY A 29 -6.94 12.68 -0.76
C GLY A 29 -6.72 11.17 -0.69
N VAL A 30 -6.79 10.58 0.51
CA VAL A 30 -6.58 9.13 0.73
C VAL A 30 -7.69 8.32 0.07
N LYS A 31 -8.95 8.74 0.21
CA LYS A 31 -10.08 8.07 -0.48
C LYS A 31 -9.94 8.11 -1.99
N ARG A 32 -9.43 9.22 -2.54
CA ARG A 32 -9.19 9.36 -3.97
C ARG A 32 -8.04 8.47 -4.43
N ALA A 33 -6.91 8.52 -3.74
CA ALA A 33 -5.75 7.68 -4.03
C ALA A 33 -6.10 6.18 -3.91
N TYR A 34 -6.91 5.82 -2.91
CA TYR A 34 -7.47 4.47 -2.75
C TYR A 34 -8.22 4.02 -4.00
N ARG A 35 -9.19 4.82 -4.45
CA ARG A 35 -10.00 4.47 -5.63
C ARG A 35 -9.16 4.41 -6.90
N GLU A 36 -8.22 5.34 -7.06
CA GLU A 36 -7.31 5.36 -8.21
C GLU A 36 -6.42 4.11 -8.22
N LEU A 37 -5.80 3.72 -7.11
CA LEU A 37 -4.99 2.50 -7.05
C LEU A 37 -5.82 1.23 -7.30
N GLN A 38 -7.05 1.18 -6.79
CA GLN A 38 -7.96 0.06 -7.05
C GLN A 38 -8.29 -0.04 -8.55
N GLU A 39 -8.62 1.08 -9.19
CA GLU A 39 -8.90 1.15 -10.63
C GLU A 39 -7.67 0.73 -11.45
N LEU A 40 -6.50 1.29 -11.14
CA LEU A 40 -5.24 0.99 -11.82
C LEU A 40 -4.84 -0.48 -11.68
N THR A 41 -5.00 -1.05 -10.49
CA THR A 41 -4.80 -2.48 -10.25
C THR A 41 -5.76 -3.33 -11.10
N GLY A 42 -7.02 -2.90 -11.22
CA GLY A 42 -8.01 -3.51 -12.11
C GLY A 42 -7.60 -3.47 -13.59
N LYS A 43 -7.09 -2.32 -14.07
CA LYS A 43 -6.59 -2.17 -15.44
C LYS A 43 -5.41 -3.07 -15.75
N VAL A 44 -4.44 -3.17 -14.83
CA VAL A 44 -3.29 -4.08 -14.99
C VAL A 44 -3.76 -5.53 -15.10
N ARG A 45 -4.68 -5.96 -14.22
CA ARG A 45 -5.23 -7.33 -14.24
C ARG A 45 -6.03 -7.66 -15.51
N SER A 46 -6.71 -6.66 -16.09
CA SER A 46 -7.47 -6.81 -17.33
C SER A 46 -6.65 -6.58 -18.61
N GLY A 47 -5.35 -6.25 -18.47
CA GLY A 47 -4.48 -5.94 -19.60
C GLY A 47 -4.81 -4.62 -20.31
N GLN A 48 -5.57 -3.74 -19.66
CA GLN A 48 -5.97 -2.42 -20.16
C GLN A 48 -5.09 -1.29 -19.61
N SER A 49 -3.97 -1.64 -18.97
CA SER A 49 -2.98 -0.68 -18.50
C SER A 49 -2.27 -0.01 -19.67
N GLY A 50 -2.01 1.29 -19.56
CA GLY A 50 -1.24 2.03 -20.57
C GLY A 50 -0.15 2.90 -19.96
N ASP A 51 0.73 3.43 -20.80
CA ASP A 51 1.83 4.32 -20.38
C ASP A 51 1.33 5.57 -19.64
N ALA A 52 0.15 6.08 -20.01
CA ALA A 52 -0.47 7.24 -19.38
C ALA A 52 -0.88 7.01 -17.91
N ASP A 53 -0.96 5.75 -17.46
CA ASP A 53 -1.29 5.42 -16.08
C ASP A 53 -0.07 5.57 -15.14
N ALA A 54 1.15 5.77 -15.64
CA ALA A 54 2.38 5.85 -14.83
C ALA A 54 2.35 7.03 -13.84
N ASP A 55 1.97 8.22 -14.30
CA ASP A 55 1.84 9.41 -13.45
C ASP A 55 0.74 9.23 -12.39
N ARG A 56 -0.33 8.49 -12.72
CA ARG A 56 -1.41 8.16 -11.77
C ARG A 56 -0.92 7.21 -10.69
N TRP A 57 -0.16 6.18 -11.07
CA TRP A 57 0.48 5.26 -10.14
C TRP A 57 1.40 5.99 -9.16
N GLU A 58 2.34 6.80 -9.66
CA GLU A 58 3.30 7.53 -8.84
C GLU A 58 2.61 8.50 -7.87
N LYS A 59 1.62 9.27 -8.34
CA LYS A 59 0.84 10.19 -7.49
C LYS A 59 0.07 9.46 -6.40
N ALA A 60 -0.66 8.40 -6.76
CA ALA A 60 -1.50 7.68 -5.83
C ALA A 60 -0.67 6.88 -4.81
N LEU A 61 0.45 6.28 -5.23
CA LEU A 61 1.40 5.62 -4.33
C LEU A 61 2.07 6.62 -3.38
N THR A 62 2.51 7.78 -3.89
CA THR A 62 3.12 8.83 -3.05
C THR A 62 2.15 9.32 -1.97
N GLU A 63 0.88 9.53 -2.33
CA GLU A 63 -0.12 9.95 -1.36
C GLU A 63 -0.42 8.85 -0.34
N MET A 64 -0.57 7.60 -0.78
CA MET A 64 -0.82 6.47 0.12
C MET A 64 0.38 6.11 1.01
N ASN A 65 1.61 6.40 0.59
CA ASN A 65 2.81 6.16 1.39
C ASN A 65 2.84 7.03 2.66
N LYS A 66 2.14 8.18 2.66
CA LYS A 66 1.92 9.01 3.86
C LYS A 66 0.95 8.35 4.86
N HIS A 67 0.21 7.34 4.43
CA HIS A 67 -0.86 6.67 5.18
C HIS A 67 -0.64 5.14 5.19
N PRO A 68 0.41 4.64 5.88
CA PRO A 68 0.84 3.25 5.79
C PRO A 68 -0.23 2.24 6.25
N ASN A 69 -1.06 2.60 7.24
CA ASN A 69 -2.13 1.74 7.72
C ASN A 69 -3.21 1.48 6.66
N GLU A 70 -3.61 2.52 5.92
CA GLU A 70 -4.61 2.39 4.85
C GLU A 70 -4.01 1.70 3.62
N PHE A 71 -2.73 1.97 3.33
CA PHE A 71 -2.00 1.28 2.27
C PHE A 71 -1.89 -0.23 2.54
N ASN A 72 -1.58 -0.63 3.78
CA ASN A 72 -1.49 -2.04 4.15
C ASN A 72 -2.84 -2.78 4.02
N LYS A 73 -3.97 -2.12 4.33
CA LYS A 73 -5.31 -2.70 4.11
C LYS A 73 -5.57 -2.96 2.63
N LEU A 74 -5.32 -1.96 1.79
CA LEU A 74 -5.44 -2.05 0.34
C LEU A 74 -4.53 -3.13 -0.27
N GLU A 75 -3.29 -3.19 0.21
CA GLU A 75 -2.33 -4.20 -0.23
C GLU A 75 -2.84 -5.61 0.08
N ALA A 76 -3.42 -5.82 1.26
CA ALA A 76 -4.00 -7.12 1.63
C ALA A 76 -5.20 -7.51 0.75
N GLU A 77 -6.00 -6.54 0.29
CA GLU A 77 -7.20 -6.80 -0.52
C GLU A 77 -6.87 -6.98 -2.02
N PHE A 78 -6.01 -6.12 -2.58
CA PHE A 78 -5.78 -6.03 -4.02
C PHE A 78 -4.35 -6.36 -4.47
N GLY A 79 -3.38 -6.47 -3.55
CA GLY A 79 -1.97 -6.73 -3.89
C GLY A 79 -1.37 -5.64 -4.78
N ILE A 80 -1.38 -4.39 -4.31
CA ILE A 80 -1.01 -3.21 -5.09
C ILE A 80 0.45 -3.26 -5.52
N ARG A 81 1.38 -3.63 -4.62
CA ARG A 81 2.81 -3.70 -4.96
C ARG A 81 3.06 -4.66 -6.12
N ARG A 82 2.39 -5.82 -6.10
CA ARG A 82 2.48 -6.79 -7.19
C ARG A 82 1.89 -6.24 -8.49
N ALA A 83 0.72 -5.60 -8.43
CA ALA A 83 0.11 -5.00 -9.60
C ALA A 83 0.99 -3.90 -10.20
N PHE A 84 1.64 -3.09 -9.36
CA PHE A 84 2.57 -2.06 -9.79
C PHE A 84 3.85 -2.64 -10.41
N VAL A 85 4.41 -3.71 -9.83
CA VAL A 85 5.54 -4.43 -10.44
C VAL A 85 5.15 -4.99 -11.80
N THR A 86 3.99 -5.65 -11.92
CA THR A 86 3.49 -6.16 -13.21
C THR A 86 3.26 -5.04 -14.21
N TYR A 87 2.76 -3.88 -13.78
CA TYR A 87 2.64 -2.69 -14.63
C TYR A 87 4.01 -2.24 -15.16
N LEU A 88 4.99 -2.08 -14.27
CA LEU A 88 6.35 -1.67 -14.66
C LEU A 88 7.03 -2.72 -15.55
N GLU A 89 6.84 -4.01 -15.31
CA GLU A 89 7.37 -5.07 -16.19
C GLU A 89 6.77 -5.01 -17.60
N GLN A 90 5.51 -4.60 -17.73
CA GLN A 90 4.82 -4.49 -19.02
C GLN A 90 5.22 -3.23 -19.80
N HIS A 91 5.31 -2.09 -19.13
CA HIS A 91 5.45 -0.77 -19.78
C HIS A 91 6.86 -0.17 -19.63
N TYR A 92 7.58 -0.53 -18.58
CA TYR A 92 8.92 0.02 -18.25
C TYR A 92 9.90 -1.09 -17.80
N PRO A 93 10.15 -2.14 -18.62
CA PRO A 93 10.95 -3.30 -18.22
C PRO A 93 12.42 -2.98 -17.90
N GLN A 94 12.90 -1.79 -18.27
CA GLN A 94 14.25 -1.31 -17.99
C GLN A 94 14.34 -0.47 -16.72
N ASP A 95 13.24 -0.29 -15.98
CA ASP A 95 13.25 0.49 -14.74
C ASP A 95 14.20 -0.17 -13.71
N PRO A 96 15.24 0.54 -13.23
CA PRO A 96 16.24 0.00 -12.32
C PRO A 96 15.66 -0.36 -10.93
N ARG A 97 14.46 0.12 -10.59
CA ARG A 97 13.76 -0.15 -9.33
C ARG A 97 13.06 -1.51 -9.33
N LEU A 98 12.85 -2.12 -10.51
CA LEU A 98 12.11 -3.38 -10.66
C LEU A 98 12.62 -4.52 -9.76
N PRO A 99 13.93 -4.78 -9.61
CA PRO A 99 14.42 -5.86 -8.75
C PRO A 99 14.01 -5.68 -7.28
N GLU A 100 14.19 -4.47 -6.74
CA GLU A 100 13.86 -4.13 -5.35
C GLU A 100 12.34 -4.16 -5.10
N LEU A 101 11.56 -3.63 -6.04
CA LEU A 101 10.10 -3.65 -5.96
C LEU A 101 9.55 -5.08 -6.05
N ARG A 102 10.16 -5.93 -6.88
CA ARG A 102 9.80 -7.35 -6.99
C ARG A 102 10.10 -8.11 -5.69
N GLU A 103 11.26 -7.88 -5.10
CA GLU A 103 11.63 -8.46 -3.81
C GLU A 103 10.63 -8.04 -2.72
N THR A 104 10.33 -6.74 -2.63
CA THR A 104 9.36 -6.19 -1.68
C THR A 104 7.95 -6.77 -1.88
N ALA A 105 7.51 -6.94 -3.13
CA ALA A 105 6.22 -7.56 -3.44
C ALA A 105 6.21 -9.07 -3.14
N SER A 106 7.38 -9.73 -3.17
CA SER A 106 7.52 -11.17 -2.91
C SER A 106 7.46 -11.53 -1.42
N TYR A 107 7.98 -10.66 -0.54
CA TYR A 107 7.99 -10.89 0.92
C TYR A 107 6.58 -11.07 1.52
N GLN A 108 5.54 -10.48 0.93
CA GLN A 108 4.15 -10.72 1.36
C GLN A 108 3.59 -12.07 0.89
N LYS A 109 4.05 -12.59 -0.26
CA LYS A 109 3.61 -13.89 -0.78
C LYS A 109 4.03 -15.03 0.14
N ASP A 110 5.23 -14.94 0.72
CA ASP A 110 5.76 -15.94 1.65
C ASP A 110 5.03 -15.99 2.99
N SER A 111 4.31 -14.92 3.35
CA SER A 111 3.49 -14.89 4.58
C SER A 111 2.10 -15.51 4.40
N VAL A 112 1.61 -15.66 3.16
CA VAL A 112 0.24 -16.14 2.87
C VAL A 112 0.25 -17.54 2.23
N TRP A 113 1.38 -18.01 1.68
CA TRP A 113 1.48 -19.32 1.07
C TRP A 113 2.64 -20.13 1.65
N GLY A 114 2.33 -20.89 2.71
CA GLY A 114 3.10 -22.07 3.12
C GLY A 114 3.06 -23.18 2.08
N ILE A 115 3.45 -22.91 0.82
CA ILE A 115 3.76 -23.95 -0.14
C ILE A 115 5.26 -23.96 -0.33
N LYS A 116 5.84 -24.81 0.51
CA LYS A 116 7.05 -25.59 0.33
C LYS A 116 7.26 -25.94 -1.15
N ILE A 117 7.93 -25.05 -1.90
CA ILE A 117 8.72 -25.45 -3.07
C ILE A 117 9.99 -26.04 -2.48
N GLY A 118 9.85 -27.24 -1.94
CA GLY A 118 10.98 -28.13 -1.78
C GLY A 118 11.15 -28.86 -3.10
N ASP A 119 12.36 -28.77 -3.64
CA ASP A 119 12.97 -29.77 -4.52
C ASP A 119 12.37 -31.17 -4.28
N TYR A 120 12.12 -32.00 -5.29
CA TYR A 120 13.15 -32.57 -6.12
C TYR A 120 12.66 -32.86 -7.55
N SER A 121 13.35 -32.26 -8.52
CA SER A 121 13.59 -32.91 -9.79
C SER A 121 14.62 -34.03 -9.62
N SER A 122 14.34 -35.24 -10.11
CA SER A 122 15.26 -36.07 -10.91
C SER A 122 14.56 -37.42 -11.16
N LYS A 123 13.99 -37.65 -12.34
CA LYS A 123 14.61 -38.37 -13.47
C LYS A 123 15.13 -39.78 -13.12
N LYS A 124 14.47 -40.74 -13.77
CA LYS A 124 14.77 -42.16 -14.04
C LYS A 124 14.63 -43.15 -12.89
#